data_AF-A0A183STY1-F1
#
_entry.id   AF-A0A183STY1-F1
#
_cell.length_a   1.000
_cell.length_b   1.000
_cell.length_c   1.000
_cell.angle_alpha   90.00
_cell.angle_beta   90.00
_cell.angle_gamma   90.00
#
_symmetry.space_group_name_H-M   'P 1'
#
loop_
_entity.id
_entity.type
_entity.pdbx_description
1 polymer ?
#
loop_
_entity_poly.entity_id
_entity_poly.type
_entity_poly.pdbx_seq_one_letter_code
_entity_poly.pdbx_strand_id
1 'polypeptide(L)' 'MGRTFPKRSQSALHHQPPNTTYTAVHINVNGTHLKSMDTFTYLGSNLSRSTKVDDEIAHRVAKASQSFGHMQKLD' A
#
# COMPACT_ATOMS: atom_id res chain seq x y z
N MET A 1 9.98 44.50 27.57
CA MET A 1 9.47 43.22 28.12
C MET A 1 8.88 42.41 26.97
N GLY A 2 9.57 41.36 26.50
CA GLY A 2 9.10 40.50 25.40
C GLY A 2 8.35 39.29 25.94
N ARG A 3 7.13 39.03 25.48
CA ARG A 3 6.37 37.83 25.84
C ARG A 3 6.72 36.70 24.89
N THR A 4 7.21 35.58 25.40
CA THR A 4 7.41 34.37 24.60
C THR A 4 6.16 33.50 24.68
N PHE A 5 5.67 33.05 23.53
CA PHE A 5 4.58 32.09 23.46
C PHE A 5 5.15 30.67 23.57
N PRO A 6 4.62 29.81 24.46
CA PRO A 6 5.07 28.43 24.54
C PRO A 6 4.66 27.66 23.27
N LYS A 7 5.64 27.01 22.66
CA LYS A 7 5.46 26.14 21.49
C LYS A 7 4.62 24.94 21.91
N ARG A 8 3.47 24.72 21.27
CA ARG A 8 2.61 23.57 21.53
C ARG A 8 3.37 22.30 21.15
N SER A 9 3.70 21.48 22.14
CA SER A 9 4.38 20.20 21.93
C SER A 9 3.39 19.22 21.31
N GLN A 10 3.47 19.02 20.00
CA GLN A 10 2.72 17.97 19.34
C GLN A 10 3.39 16.65 19.71
N SER A 11 2.77 15.87 20.59
CA SER A 11 3.18 14.50 20.85
C SER A 11 2.89 13.68 19.60
N ALA A 12 3.88 13.56 18.72
CA ALA A 12 3.86 12.52 17.70
C ALA A 12 3.92 11.19 18.46
N LEU A 13 2.79 10.47 18.50
CA LEU A 13 2.79 9.08 18.91
C LEU A 13 3.76 8.37 17.95
N HIS A 14 4.93 8.01 18.45
CA HIS A 14 5.88 7.21 17.70
C HIS A 14 5.31 5.78 17.69
N HIS A 15 4.31 5.56 16.86
CA HIS A 15 3.82 4.22 16.58
C HIS A 15 4.99 3.47 15.96
N GLN A 16 5.48 2.44 16.65
CA GLN A 16 6.39 1.48 16.02
C GLN A 16 5.73 1.00 14.72
N PRO A 17 6.49 0.90 13.61
CA PRO A 17 5.99 0.26 12.42
C PRO A 17 5.44 -1.10 12.85
N PRO A 18 4.17 -1.43 12.55
CA PRO A 18 3.64 -2.72 12.89
C PRO A 18 4.60 -3.76 12.32
N ASN A 19 5.13 -4.61 13.19
CA ASN A 19 5.89 -5.80 12.85
C ASN A 19 4.92 -6.77 12.17
N THR A 20 4.58 -6.47 10.92
CA THR A 20 3.60 -7.22 10.13
C THR A 20 4.22 -8.52 9.66
N THR A 21 4.37 -9.48 10.57
CA THR A 21 4.44 -10.88 10.16
C THR A 21 3.05 -11.24 9.67
N TYR A 22 2.86 -11.23 8.35
CA TYR A 22 1.57 -11.57 7.74
C TYR A 22 1.31 -13.05 8.00
N THR A 23 0.53 -13.34 9.04
CA THR A 23 0.04 -14.69 9.32
C THR A 23 -1.18 -14.94 8.43
N ALA A 24 -1.22 -16.11 7.80
CA ALA A 24 -2.36 -16.49 6.97
C ALA A 24 -3.63 -16.43 7.81
N VAL A 25 -4.60 -15.59 7.43
CA VAL A 25 -5.87 -15.49 8.15
C VAL A 25 -6.67 -16.77 7.86
N HIS A 26 -6.79 -17.63 8.87
CA HIS A 26 -7.60 -18.85 8.80
C HIS A 26 -9.07 -18.50 9.09
N ILE A 27 -9.83 -18.20 8.04
CA ILE A 27 -11.26 -17.88 8.16
C ILE A 27 -12.05 -19.17 8.06
N ASN A 28 -12.85 -19.49 9.08
CA ASN A 28 -13.76 -20.64 9.07
C ASN A 28 -15.20 -20.16 8.81
N VAL A 29 -15.86 -20.71 7.79
CA VAL A 29 -17.28 -20.47 7.50
C VAL A 29 -18.02 -21.80 7.52
N ASN A 30 -18.95 -21.96 8.46
CA ASN A 30 -19.77 -23.16 8.62
C ASN A 30 -18.96 -24.48 8.67
N GLY A 31 -17.80 -24.47 9.34
CA GLY A 31 -16.90 -25.63 9.46
C GLY A 31 -15.95 -25.84 8.28
N THR A 32 -16.02 -24.99 7.24
CA THR A 32 -15.08 -25.01 6.11
C THR A 32 -14.03 -23.91 6.26
N HIS A 33 -12.76 -24.30 6.29
CA HIS A 33 -11.65 -23.35 6.23
C HIS A 33 -11.54 -22.76 4.82
N LEU A 34 -11.67 -21.44 4.70
CA LEU A 34 -11.43 -20.72 3.47
C LEU A 34 -9.93 -20.69 3.19
N LYS A 35 -9.55 -21.12 1.97
CA LYS A 35 -8.15 -21.14 1.55
C LYS A 35 -7.66 -19.71 1.35
N SER A 36 -6.51 -19.39 1.94
CA SER A 36 -5.74 -18.19 1.63
C SER A 36 -5.37 -18.19 0.14
N MET A 37 -5.89 -17.23 -0.64
CA MET A 37 -5.35 -16.96 -1.99
C MET A 37 -4.12 -16.07 -1.88
N ASP A 38 -3.01 -16.54 -2.45
CA ASP A 38 -1.73 -15.83 -2.50
C ASP A 38 -1.67 -14.81 -3.65
N THR A 39 -2.52 -14.99 -4.66
CA THR A 39 -2.60 -14.15 -5.85
C THR A 39 -4.06 -14.03 -6.32
N PHE A 40 -4.50 -12.82 -6.68
CA PHE A 40 -5.81 -12.56 -7.28
C PHE A 40 -5.71 -11.68 -8.52
N THR A 41 -6.48 -11.98 -9.56
CA THR A 41 -6.49 -11.17 -10.78
C THR A 41 -7.43 -9.97 -10.60
N TYR A 42 -6.91 -8.75 -10.67
CA TYR A 42 -7.66 -7.51 -10.67
C TYR A 42 -7.38 -6.69 -11.92
N LEU A 43 -8.43 -6.31 -12.66
CA LEU A 43 -8.32 -5.45 -13.85
C LEU A 43 -7.23 -5.89 -14.85
N GLY A 44 -7.00 -7.21 -14.97
CA GLY A 44 -5.99 -7.80 -15.86
C GLY A 44 -4.58 -7.95 -15.27
N SER A 45 -4.36 -7.63 -13.99
CA SER A 45 -3.07 -7.82 -13.30
C SER A 45 -3.21 -8.76 -12.10
N ASN A 46 -2.21 -9.62 -11.87
CA ASN A 46 -2.15 -10.48 -10.70
C ASN A 46 -1.66 -9.67 -9.49
N LEU A 47 -2.51 -9.51 -8.48
CA LEU A 47 -2.19 -8.87 -7.22
C LEU A 47 -1.93 -9.93 -6.16
N SER A 48 -0.70 -9.92 -5.63
CA SER A 48 -0.26 -10.83 -4.58
C SER A 48 -0.61 -10.31 -3.19
N ARG A 49 -0.78 -11.22 -2.23
CA ARG A 49 -0.97 -10.97 -0.78
C ARG A 49 0.23 -10.31 -0.08
N SER A 50 1.35 -10.09 -0.78
CA SER A 50 2.55 -9.43 -0.25
C SER A 50 2.33 -7.93 -0.04
N THR A 51 3.10 -7.29 0.85
CA THR A 51 3.24 -5.82 1.03
C THR A 51 3.63 -5.03 -0.23
N LYS A 52 3.75 -5.70 -1.38
CA LYS A 52 4.17 -5.18 -2.68
C LYS A 52 3.10 -4.34 -3.39
N VAL A 53 2.04 -3.93 -2.70
CA VAL A 53 1.01 -3.08 -3.31
C VAL A 53 1.61 -1.74 -3.74
N ASP A 54 2.55 -1.21 -2.96
CA ASP A 54 3.28 0.02 -3.31
C ASP A 54 4.15 -0.19 -4.56
N ASP A 55 4.86 -1.33 -4.65
CA ASP A 55 5.66 -1.68 -5.83
C ASP A 55 4.78 -1.85 -7.09
N GLU A 56 3.58 -2.41 -6.91
CA GLU A 56 2.60 -2.63 -7.98
C GLU A 56 2.00 -1.29 -8.46
N ILE A 57 1.63 -0.42 -7.53
CA ILE A 57 1.17 0.95 -7.82
C ILE A 57 2.27 1.74 -8.53
N ALA A 58 3.51 1.69 -8.03
CA ALA A 58 4.65 2.37 -8.64
C ALA A 58 4.91 1.87 -10.07
N HIS A 59 4.85 0.56 -10.29
CA HIS A 59 4.96 -0.04 -11.62
C HIS A 59 3.85 0.44 -12.58
N ARG A 60 2.59 0.52 -12.12
CA ARG A 60 1.48 1.05 -12.92
C ARG A 60 1.66 2.51 -13.30
N VAL A 61 2.06 3.34 -12.33
CA VAL A 61 2.31 4.77 -12.55
C VAL A 61 3.44 4.95 -13.56
N ALA A 62 4.54 4.23 -13.42
CA ALA A 62 5.66 4.28 -14.36
C ALA A 62 5.24 3.93 -15.80
N LYS A 63 4.45 2.87 -15.97
CA LYS A 63 3.96 2.43 -17.29
C LYS A 63 3.01 3.46 -17.92
N ALA A 64 2.11 4.03 -17.13
CA ALA A 64 1.20 5.07 -17.60
C ALA A 64 1.97 6.34 -18.01
N SER A 65 2.89 6.82 -17.17
CA SER A 65 3.75 7.96 -17.47
C SER A 65 4.59 7.75 -18.73
N GLN A 66 5.13 6.54 -18.94
CA GLN A 66 5.85 6.20 -20.17
C GLN A 66 4.96 6.30 -21.41
N SER A 67 3.76 5.70 -21.37
CA SER A 67 2.82 5.78 -22.50
C SER A 67 2.40 7.22 -22.81
N PHE A 68 2.19 8.05 -21.77
CA PHE A 68 1.85 9.46 -21.93
C PHE A 68 3.01 10.28 -22.49
N GLY A 69 4.25 10.01 -22.05
CA GLY A 69 5.44 10.62 -22.64
C GLY A 69 5.65 10.22 -24.10
N HIS A 70 5.28 8.99 -24.50
CA HIS A 70 5.28 8.59 -25.90
C HIS A 70 4.21 9.30 -26.72
N MET A 71 3.00 9.50 -26.19
CA MET A 71 1.96 10.27 -26.88
C MET A 71 2.39 11.73 -27.09
N GLN A 72 2.90 12.41 -26.07
CA GLN A 72 3.37 13.80 -26.19
C GLN A 72 4.57 13.99 -27.13
N LYS A 73 5.30 12.92 -27.47
CA LYS A 73 6.42 12.98 -28.41
C LYS A 73 5.99 12.81 -29.87
N LEU A 74 4.73 12.45 -30.09
CA LEU A 74 4.12 12.23 -31.40
C LEU A 74 3.29 13.43 -31.88
N ASP A 75 3.06 14.42 -30.99
CA ASP A 75 2.45 15.73 -31.27
C ASP A 75 3.49 16.80 -31.64
#